data_AF-A0A6H5JA13-F1
#
_entry.id   AF-A0A6H5JA13-F1
#
_cell.length_a   1.000
_cell.length_b   1.000
_cell.length_c   1.000
_cell.angle_alpha   90.00
_cell.angle_beta   90.00
_cell.angle_gamma   90.00
#
_symmetry.space_group_name_H-M   'P 1'
#
loop_
_entity.id
_entity.type
_entity.pdbx_description
1 polymer ?
#
loop_
_entity_poly.entity_id
_entity_poly.type
_entity_poly.pdbx_seq_one_letter_code
_entity_poly.pdbx_strand_id
1 'polypeptide(L)'
;MTSTALPRRSVHQPLGKEVMTDIFLTSTAALSAKSSLFIAWGQLLTYDLALTVANETESLDVPCNDADQNGGIDVWCPLGAASEDIPFSRSDAAEGTDGVRSPINYASSYIDLDFVYGRSAEAAELLRTMEGGFMNVTDSGVPFQNEDGTWLVSVGERQAARQRETLVRLCGPSVLSFLLMRLTRACIAFLVFCVE
;
A
#
# COMPACT_ATOMS: atom_id res chain seq x y z
N MET A 1 26.94 -0.04 4.75
CA MET A 1 27.38 1.37 4.87
C MET A 1 26.12 2.20 4.72
N THR A 2 25.74 2.95 5.75
CA THR A 2 24.47 3.67 5.82
C THR A 2 24.64 5.04 5.16
N SER A 3 23.99 5.24 4.03
CA SER A 3 24.02 6.51 3.31
C SER A 3 23.41 7.63 4.15
N THR A 4 24.19 8.64 4.49
CA THR A 4 23.83 9.77 5.36
C THR A 4 23.07 10.89 4.65
N ALA A 5 22.68 10.70 3.38
CA ALA A 5 21.89 11.68 2.65
C ALA A 5 20.48 11.82 3.28
N LEU A 6 20.34 12.84 4.12
CA LEU A 6 19.08 13.21 4.74
C LEU A 6 18.10 13.71 3.66
N PRO A 7 16.80 13.34 3.76
CA PRO A 7 15.79 13.90 2.85
C PRO A 7 15.80 15.43 2.97
N ARG A 8 15.62 16.11 1.82
CA ARG A 8 15.43 17.56 1.83
C ARG A 8 14.14 17.87 2.59
N ARG A 9 14.31 18.30 3.83
CA ARG A 9 13.27 18.92 4.65
C ARG A 9 13.83 20.26 5.10
N SER A 10 13.42 21.32 4.42
CA SER A 10 13.65 22.68 4.92
C SER A 10 12.42 23.17 5.67
N VAL A 11 12.59 24.16 6.55
CA VAL A 11 11.48 24.86 7.23
C VAL A 11 10.49 25.50 6.24
N HIS A 12 10.86 25.63 4.96
CA HIS A 12 10.05 26.25 3.91
C HIS A 12 9.33 25.24 3.00
N GLN A 13 9.47 23.93 3.24
CA GLN A 13 8.76 22.92 2.47
C GLN A 13 7.54 22.42 3.26
N PRO A 14 6.33 22.43 2.66
CA PRO A 14 5.16 21.93 3.33
C PRO A 14 5.30 20.43 3.59
N LEU A 15 4.67 19.95 4.66
CA LEU A 15 4.60 18.53 4.96
C LEU A 15 3.72 17.82 3.92
N GLY A 16 4.02 16.55 3.64
CA GLY A 16 3.19 15.75 2.72
C GLY A 16 1.72 15.69 3.14
N LYS A 17 1.44 15.70 4.46
CA LYS A 17 0.07 15.75 5.00
C LYS A 17 -0.63 17.08 4.73
N GLU A 18 0.07 18.21 4.82
CA GLU A 18 -0.48 19.55 4.54
C GLU A 18 -0.83 19.64 3.05
N VAL A 19 0.07 19.20 2.17
CA VAL A 19 -0.20 19.13 0.72
C VAL A 19 -1.39 18.21 0.43
N MET A 20 -1.49 17.07 1.11
CA MET A 20 -2.61 16.14 0.96
C MET A 20 -3.94 16.81 1.34
N THR A 21 -3.98 17.51 2.47
CA THR A 21 -5.18 18.21 2.94
C THR A 21 -5.52 19.39 2.03
N ASP A 22 -4.57 20.28 1.79
CA ASP A 22 -4.79 21.56 1.10
C ASP A 22 -5.01 21.42 -0.40
N ILE A 23 -4.52 20.35 -1.02
CA ILE A 23 -4.68 20.13 -2.46
C ILE A 23 -5.71 19.02 -2.72
N PHE A 24 -5.60 17.87 -2.08
CA PHE A 24 -6.38 16.70 -2.50
C PHE A 24 -7.74 16.60 -1.81
N LEU A 25 -7.88 17.08 -0.57
CA LEU A 25 -9.16 17.04 0.14
C LEU A 25 -10.05 18.25 -0.17
N THR A 26 -9.43 19.41 -0.43
CA THR A 26 -10.15 20.64 -0.80
C THR A 26 -10.49 20.68 -2.29
N SER A 27 -9.78 19.93 -3.14
CA SER A 27 -10.07 19.92 -4.57
C SER A 27 -11.38 19.20 -4.88
N THR A 28 -12.11 19.76 -5.84
CA THR A 28 -13.29 19.10 -6.38
C THR A 28 -12.88 17.83 -7.11
N ALA A 29 -13.52 16.71 -6.79
CA ALA A 29 -13.23 15.43 -7.44
C ALA A 29 -13.30 15.56 -8.97
N ALA A 30 -12.17 15.30 -9.64
CA ALA A 30 -12.13 15.26 -11.08
C ALA A 30 -12.89 14.02 -11.58
N LEU A 31 -13.97 14.22 -12.34
CA LEU A 31 -14.67 13.15 -13.03
C LEU A 31 -13.76 12.62 -14.14
N SER A 32 -13.24 11.42 -13.95
CA SER A 32 -12.53 10.70 -15.01
C SER A 32 -13.53 10.02 -15.94
N ALA A 33 -13.38 10.22 -17.24
CA ALA A 33 -14.12 9.45 -18.26
C ALA A 33 -13.59 8.01 -18.41
N LYS A 34 -12.58 7.61 -17.61
CA LYS A 34 -12.02 6.25 -17.61
C LYS A 34 -12.84 5.34 -16.70
N SER A 35 -13.01 4.09 -17.13
CA SER A 35 -13.61 3.07 -16.28
C SER A 35 -12.69 2.72 -15.11
N SER A 36 -13.28 2.20 -14.03
CA SER A 36 -12.52 1.63 -12.90
C SER A 36 -11.56 0.54 -13.36
N LEU A 37 -11.94 -0.26 -14.38
CA LEU A 37 -11.08 -1.27 -14.99
C LEU A 37 -9.80 -0.66 -15.58
N PHE A 38 -9.90 0.49 -16.25
CA PHE A 38 -8.73 1.17 -16.80
C PHE A 38 -7.77 1.64 -15.70
N ILE A 39 -8.30 2.12 -14.58
CA ILE A 39 -7.49 2.52 -13.42
C ILE A 39 -6.83 1.30 -12.76
N ALA A 40 -7.58 0.21 -12.58
CA ALA A 40 -7.06 -1.04 -12.04
C ALA A 40 -5.94 -1.62 -12.92
N TRP A 41 -6.09 -1.55 -14.24
CA TRP A 41 -5.04 -1.95 -15.19
C TRP A 41 -3.76 -1.13 -15.01
N GLY A 42 -3.86 0.18 -14.80
CA GLY A 42 -2.71 1.03 -14.51
C GLY A 42 -1.98 0.63 -13.22
N GLN A 43 -2.72 0.21 -12.19
CA GLN A 43 -2.13 -0.32 -10.95
C GLN A 43 -1.40 -1.64 -11.18
N LEU A 44 -1.99 -2.56 -11.96
CA LEU A 44 -1.33 -3.82 -12.33
C LEU A 44 -0.01 -3.59 -13.10
N LEU A 45 -0.01 -2.65 -14.06
CA LEU A 45 1.22 -2.28 -14.77
C LEU A 45 2.28 -1.67 -13.84
N THR A 46 1.86 -0.93 -12.82
CA THR A 46 2.79 -0.35 -11.85
C THR A 46 3.44 -1.44 -11.00
N TYR A 47 2.68 -2.48 -10.64
CA TYR A 47 3.23 -3.63 -9.94
C TYR A 47 4.28 -4.37 -10.76
N ASP A 48 4.10 -4.49 -12.07
CA ASP A 48 5.08 -5.14 -12.96
C ASP A 48 6.39 -4.36 -13.05
N LEU A 49 6.31 -3.03 -13.11
CA LEU A 49 7.47 -2.18 -13.40
C LEU A 49 8.28 -1.80 -12.15
N ALA A 50 7.63 -1.67 -11.00
CA ALA A 50 8.25 -1.07 -9.83
C ALA A 50 7.72 -1.64 -8.51
N LEU A 51 8.64 -2.06 -7.65
CA LEU A 51 8.39 -2.31 -6.25
C LEU A 51 9.54 -1.78 -5.40
N THR A 52 9.24 -0.89 -4.46
CA THR A 52 10.17 -0.47 -3.42
C THR A 52 9.74 -1.07 -2.08
N VAL A 53 10.66 -1.71 -1.37
CA VAL A 53 10.40 -2.29 -0.05
C VAL A 53 10.78 -1.28 1.03
N ALA A 54 10.05 -1.26 2.14
CA ALA A 54 10.38 -0.42 3.29
C ALA A 54 11.64 -0.92 4.01
N ASN A 55 12.48 0.01 4.46
CA ASN A 55 13.61 -0.24 5.33
C ASN A 55 13.23 0.15 6.76
N GLU A 56 12.88 -0.85 7.57
CA GLU A 56 12.40 -0.67 8.94
C GLU A 56 13.45 -0.05 9.89
N THR A 57 14.72 0.00 9.49
CA THR A 57 15.78 0.62 10.30
C THR A 57 15.85 2.13 10.12
N GLU A 58 15.23 2.66 9.06
CA GLU A 58 15.21 4.08 8.75
C GLU A 58 13.78 4.63 8.81
N SER A 59 13.32 4.92 10.03
CA SER A 59 12.08 5.68 10.22
C SER A 59 12.25 7.12 9.72
N LEU A 60 11.17 7.61 9.11
CA LEU A 60 10.95 8.99 8.70
C LEU A 60 9.49 9.34 8.98
N ASP A 61 9.08 9.20 10.24
CA ASP A 61 7.69 9.42 10.64
C ASP A 61 7.19 10.83 10.26
N VAL A 62 5.92 10.90 9.87
CA VAL A 62 5.27 12.15 9.51
C VAL A 62 4.69 12.76 10.78
N PRO A 63 5.17 13.95 11.20
CA PRO A 63 4.79 14.51 12.48
C PRO A 63 3.32 14.91 12.48
N CYS A 64 2.62 14.54 13.55
CA CYS A 64 1.27 15.00 13.82
C CYS A 64 1.24 16.36 14.52
N ASN A 65 2.33 16.73 15.20
CA ASN A 65 2.50 18.01 15.88
C ASN A 65 3.17 19.07 14.98
N ASP A 66 2.53 19.44 13.88
CA ASP A 66 2.91 20.68 13.22
C ASP A 66 2.60 21.87 14.15
N ALA A 67 3.56 22.79 14.29
CA ALA A 67 3.39 24.02 15.06
C ALA A 67 2.43 25.02 14.40
N ASP A 68 1.50 24.53 13.57
CA ASP A 68 0.25 25.19 13.25
C ASP A 68 -0.47 25.48 14.57
N GLN A 69 -0.43 26.74 14.97
CA GLN A 69 -1.05 27.24 16.21
C GLN A 69 -2.56 27.47 16.03
N ASN A 70 -3.18 26.95 14.96
CA ASN A 70 -4.57 27.26 14.63
C ASN A 70 -5.57 26.29 15.26
N GLY A 71 -5.09 25.23 15.93
CA GLY A 71 -5.96 24.34 16.73
C GLY A 71 -7.02 23.62 15.90
N GLY A 72 -6.80 23.47 14.59
CA GLY A 72 -7.68 22.74 13.69
C GLY A 72 -7.55 21.23 13.89
N ILE A 73 -8.66 20.51 13.74
CA ILE A 73 -8.65 19.04 13.69
C ILE A 73 -8.08 18.64 12.33
N ASP A 74 -6.86 18.10 12.32
CA ASP A 74 -6.27 17.45 11.15
C ASP A 74 -6.92 16.07 10.96
N VAL A 75 -7.40 15.77 9.76
CA VAL A 75 -8.02 14.46 9.44
C VAL A 75 -7.01 13.31 9.59
N TRP A 76 -5.72 13.59 9.40
CA TRP A 76 -4.66 12.60 9.56
C TRP A 76 -4.26 12.41 11.02
N CYS A 77 -4.51 13.43 11.86
CA CYS A 77 -4.13 13.49 13.27
C CYS A 77 -5.34 13.97 14.10
N PRO A 78 -6.36 13.11 14.32
CA PRO A 78 -7.66 13.51 14.86
C PRO A 78 -7.60 14.00 16.32
N LEU A 79 -6.51 13.72 17.05
CA LEU A 79 -6.28 14.19 18.41
C LEU A 79 -5.30 15.37 18.46
N GLY A 80 -4.94 15.96 17.32
CA GLY A 80 -4.02 17.08 17.20
C GLY A 80 -2.67 16.78 17.83
N ALA A 81 -2.19 17.64 18.74
CA ALA A 81 -0.92 17.44 19.44
C ALA A 81 -0.87 16.19 20.34
N ALA A 82 -2.02 15.55 20.63
CA ALA A 82 -2.08 14.28 21.35
C ALA A 82 -2.12 13.05 20.42
N SER A 83 -2.15 13.25 19.10
CA SER A 83 -1.99 12.16 18.13
C SER A 83 -0.54 11.70 18.08
N GLU A 84 -0.34 10.38 18.00
CA GLU A 84 0.95 9.81 17.64
C GLU A 84 1.29 10.15 16.19
N ASP A 85 2.59 10.31 15.91
CA ASP A 85 3.08 10.55 14.55
C ASP A 85 2.72 9.38 13.63
N ILE A 86 2.50 9.68 12.34
CA ILE A 86 2.13 8.68 11.36
C ILE A 86 3.39 7.88 11.00
N PRO A 87 3.41 6.56 11.25
CA PRO A 87 4.61 5.76 11.06
C PRO A 87 4.95 5.67 9.57
N PHE A 88 6.16 6.08 9.20
CA PHE A 88 6.64 6.00 7.83
C PHE A 88 8.11 5.60 7.85
N SER A 89 8.48 4.67 6.97
CA SER A 89 9.86 4.19 6.85
C SER A 89 10.36 4.49 5.44
N ARG A 90 11.62 4.86 5.33
CA ARG A 90 12.25 5.07 4.02
C ARG A 90 12.27 3.76 3.25
N SER A 91 12.27 3.83 1.92
CA SER A 91 12.49 2.64 1.10
C SER A 91 13.94 2.16 1.23
N ASP A 92 14.13 0.86 1.04
CA ASP A 92 15.46 0.28 0.90
C ASP A 92 16.17 0.84 -0.35
N ALA A 93 17.48 0.98 -0.24
CA ALA A 93 18.27 1.72 -1.20
C ALA A 93 19.73 1.26 -1.21
N ALA A 94 20.36 1.37 -2.38
CA ALA A 94 21.79 1.19 -2.54
C ALA A 94 22.46 2.54 -2.80
N GLU A 95 23.74 2.63 -2.48
CA GLU A 95 24.56 3.76 -2.92
C GLU A 95 25.09 3.46 -4.33
N GLY A 96 24.90 4.43 -5.23
CA GLY A 96 25.50 4.40 -6.56
C GLY A 96 27.01 4.58 -6.52
N THR A 97 27.66 4.42 -7.67
CA THR A 97 29.09 4.67 -7.84
C THR A 97 29.48 6.14 -7.64
N ASP A 98 28.50 7.03 -7.71
CA ASP A 98 28.58 8.46 -7.40
C ASP A 98 28.37 8.79 -5.90
N GLY A 99 28.16 7.77 -5.06
CA GLY A 99 27.84 7.92 -3.64
C GLY A 99 26.43 8.44 -3.38
N VAL A 100 25.56 8.49 -4.41
CA VAL A 100 24.18 8.95 -4.27
C VAL A 100 23.28 7.77 -3.96
N ARG A 101 22.43 7.91 -2.93
CA ARG A 101 21.42 6.93 -2.57
C ARG A 101 20.35 6.81 -3.66
N SER A 102 20.14 5.60 -4.17
CA SER A 102 19.09 5.27 -5.13
C SER A 102 18.19 4.12 -4.61
N PRO A 103 16.85 4.24 -4.69
CA PRO A 103 15.95 3.17 -4.31
C PRO A 103 16.20 1.88 -5.11
N ILE A 104 16.09 0.74 -4.45
CA ILE A 104 16.19 -0.57 -5.10
C ILE A 104 14.82 -0.94 -5.65
N ASN A 105 14.77 -1.32 -6.93
CA ASN A 105 13.59 -1.95 -7.53
C ASN A 105 13.63 -3.46 -7.25
N TYR A 106 12.62 -3.95 -6.55
CA TYR A 106 12.39 -5.37 -6.27
C TYR A 106 11.39 -6.00 -7.24
N ALA A 107 10.92 -5.25 -8.24
CA ALA A 107 10.21 -5.78 -9.40
C ALA A 107 11.20 -5.98 -10.55
N SER A 108 10.76 -6.74 -11.55
CA SER A 108 11.37 -6.68 -12.86
C SER A 108 11.26 -5.25 -13.41
N SER A 109 12.25 -4.80 -14.19
CA SER A 109 12.15 -3.51 -14.89
C SER A 109 11.54 -3.67 -16.29
N TYR A 110 11.05 -4.87 -16.59
CA TYR A 110 10.42 -5.23 -17.85
C TYR A 110 8.90 -5.29 -17.68
N ILE A 111 8.18 -5.35 -18.80
CA ILE A 111 6.76 -5.66 -18.79
C ILE A 111 6.64 -7.15 -19.10
N ASP A 112 6.76 -7.98 -18.08
CA ASP A 112 6.81 -9.44 -18.17
C ASP A 112 5.78 -10.15 -17.30
N LEU A 113 4.83 -9.40 -16.71
CA LEU A 113 3.78 -9.91 -15.84
C LEU A 113 4.36 -10.67 -14.64
N ASP A 114 5.38 -10.10 -14.01
CA ASP A 114 6.04 -10.65 -12.82
C ASP A 114 5.07 -10.82 -11.64
N PHE A 115 4.00 -10.02 -11.64
CA PHE A 115 2.87 -10.08 -10.71
C PHE A 115 1.92 -11.27 -10.94
N VAL A 116 2.04 -11.96 -12.08
CA VAL A 116 1.32 -13.20 -12.42
C VAL A 116 2.24 -14.40 -12.32
N TYR A 117 3.45 -14.30 -12.88
CA TYR A 117 4.35 -15.46 -13.04
C TYR A 117 5.38 -15.61 -11.93
N GLY A 118 5.50 -14.64 -11.03
CA GLY A 118 6.53 -14.67 -9.99
C GLY A 118 7.81 -13.95 -10.40
N ARG A 119 8.51 -13.46 -9.38
CA ARG A 119 9.78 -12.72 -9.50
C ARG A 119 11.02 -13.57 -9.24
N SER A 120 10.81 -14.80 -8.79
CA SER A 120 11.84 -15.80 -8.58
C SER A 120 11.42 -17.14 -9.18
N ALA A 121 12.39 -18.00 -9.45
CA ALA A 121 12.11 -19.34 -9.97
C ALA A 121 11.26 -20.15 -8.99
N GLU A 122 11.49 -19.97 -7.68
CA GLU A 122 10.73 -20.62 -6.61
C GLU A 122 9.28 -20.16 -6.60
N ALA A 123 9.02 -18.85 -6.73
CA ALA A 123 7.66 -18.33 -6.82
C ALA A 123 6.95 -18.81 -8.10
N ALA A 124 7.65 -18.84 -9.23
CA ALA A 124 7.11 -19.32 -10.49
C ALA A 124 6.72 -20.81 -10.44
N GLU A 125 7.51 -21.63 -9.75
CA GLU A 125 7.22 -23.05 -9.55
C GLU A 125 5.94 -23.25 -8.72
N LEU A 126 5.78 -22.49 -7.63
CA LEU A 126 4.59 -22.56 -6.76
C LEU A 126 3.30 -22.13 -7.47
N LEU A 127 3.42 -21.20 -8.42
CA LEU A 127 2.29 -20.64 -9.17
C LEU A 127 1.88 -21.51 -10.37
N ARG A 128 2.59 -22.61 -10.67
CA ARG A 128 2.32 -23.49 -11.81
C ARG A 128 1.80 -24.85 -11.34
N THR A 129 0.96 -25.47 -12.15
CA THR A 129 0.54 -26.87 -11.92
C THR A 129 1.60 -27.88 -12.32
N MET A 130 2.60 -27.43 -13.10
CA MET A 130 3.62 -28.26 -13.76
C MET A 130 3.06 -29.31 -14.73
N GLU A 131 1.77 -29.21 -15.06
CA GLU A 131 1.06 -30.09 -15.99
C GLU A 131 0.31 -29.24 -17.02
N GLY A 132 0.47 -29.56 -18.30
CA GLY A 132 -0.24 -28.87 -19.39
C GLY A 132 0.11 -27.40 -19.59
N GLY A 133 1.07 -26.84 -18.83
CA GLY A 133 1.47 -25.43 -18.91
C GLY A 133 0.51 -24.47 -18.22
N PHE A 134 -0.30 -24.95 -17.27
CA PHE A 134 -1.31 -24.14 -16.58
C PHE A 134 -0.77 -23.49 -15.30
N MET A 135 -1.44 -22.40 -14.91
CA MET A 135 -1.29 -21.76 -13.61
C MET A 135 -2.09 -22.51 -12.55
N ASN A 136 -1.57 -22.51 -11.34
CA ASN A 136 -2.20 -23.12 -10.18
C ASN A 136 -3.32 -22.19 -9.66
N VAL A 137 -4.55 -22.49 -10.05
CA VAL A 137 -5.76 -21.75 -9.66
C VAL A 137 -6.83 -22.70 -9.12
N THR A 138 -7.78 -22.18 -8.36
CA THR A 138 -8.94 -22.94 -7.91
C THR A 138 -9.84 -23.34 -9.09
N ASP A 139 -10.76 -24.28 -8.87
CA ASP A 139 -11.78 -24.67 -9.87
C ASP A 139 -12.67 -23.49 -10.32
N SER A 140 -12.77 -22.45 -9.49
CA SER A 140 -13.49 -21.20 -9.78
C SER A 140 -12.64 -20.16 -10.55
N GLY A 141 -11.39 -20.48 -10.89
CA GLY A 141 -10.50 -19.62 -11.66
C GLY A 141 -9.89 -18.46 -10.85
N VAL A 142 -9.84 -18.56 -9.52
CA VAL A 142 -9.17 -17.58 -8.67
C VAL A 142 -7.86 -18.14 -8.10
N PRO A 143 -6.88 -17.29 -7.73
CA PRO A 143 -5.68 -17.76 -7.04
C PRO A 143 -6.02 -18.49 -5.74
N PHE A 144 -5.17 -19.42 -5.31
CA PHE A 144 -5.30 -20.03 -3.98
C PHE A 144 -5.07 -19.01 -2.87
N GLN A 145 -5.54 -19.27 -1.65
CA GLN A 145 -5.17 -18.47 -0.47
C GLN A 145 -4.20 -19.28 0.39
N ASN A 146 -3.19 -18.59 0.91
CA ASN A 146 -2.34 -19.11 1.97
C ASN A 146 -3.14 -19.21 3.29
N GLU A 147 -2.61 -19.93 4.27
CA GLU A 147 -3.20 -20.07 5.60
C GLU A 147 -3.42 -18.70 6.30
N ASP A 148 -2.57 -17.71 5.98
CA ASP A 148 -2.67 -16.34 6.47
C ASP A 148 -3.81 -15.53 5.81
N GLY A 149 -4.56 -16.12 4.88
CA GLY A 149 -5.63 -15.47 4.11
C GLY A 149 -5.12 -14.44 3.09
N THR A 150 -3.84 -14.52 2.73
CA THR A 150 -3.25 -13.80 1.59
C THR A 150 -3.43 -14.64 0.33
N TRP A 151 -3.63 -14.00 -0.82
CA TRP A 151 -3.73 -14.73 -2.09
C TRP A 151 -2.34 -15.18 -2.55
N LEU A 152 -2.24 -16.41 -3.04
CA LEU A 152 -1.09 -17.00 -3.71
C LEU A 152 -0.92 -16.33 -5.08
N VAL A 153 -0.44 -15.10 -5.03
CA VAL A 153 -0.07 -14.25 -6.16
C VAL A 153 1.29 -13.69 -5.81
N SER A 154 2.16 -13.48 -6.79
CA SER A 154 3.50 -12.94 -6.52
C SER A 154 3.49 -11.51 -5.94
N VAL A 155 2.37 -10.78 -6.08
CA VAL A 155 2.12 -9.48 -5.40
C VAL A 155 1.85 -9.66 -3.89
N GLY A 156 1.38 -10.84 -3.49
CA GLY A 156 0.89 -11.13 -2.15
C GLY A 156 1.97 -11.34 -1.10
N GLU A 157 3.24 -11.50 -1.51
CA GLU A 157 4.27 -12.07 -0.64
C GLU A 157 4.76 -11.11 0.46
N ARG A 158 4.47 -9.79 0.39
CA ARG A 158 4.80 -8.85 1.49
C ARG A 158 3.81 -7.71 1.77
N GLN A 159 2.94 -7.33 0.82
CA GLN A 159 2.06 -6.17 1.01
C GLN A 159 0.75 -6.49 1.75
N ALA A 160 0.26 -7.73 1.63
CA ALA A 160 -1.02 -8.13 2.24
C ALA A 160 -0.94 -8.32 3.78
N ALA A 161 0.21 -8.74 4.31
CA ALA A 161 0.44 -8.86 5.75
C ALA A 161 0.45 -7.48 6.45
N ARG A 162 1.03 -6.46 5.80
CA ARG A 162 1.19 -5.11 6.38
C ARG A 162 -0.14 -4.32 6.39
N GLN A 163 -0.97 -4.45 5.36
CA GLN A 163 -2.29 -3.78 5.31
C GLN A 163 -3.23 -4.23 6.43
N ARG A 164 -3.14 -5.49 6.87
CA ARG A 164 -3.92 -6.01 8.02
C ARG A 164 -3.39 -5.52 9.36
N GLU A 165 -2.08 -5.48 9.55
CA GLU A 165 -1.48 -5.02 10.82
C GLU A 165 -1.67 -3.51 11.04
N THR A 166 -1.64 -2.69 9.98
CA THR A 166 -1.92 -1.25 10.09
C THR A 166 -3.39 -0.99 10.48
N LEU A 167 -4.35 -1.75 9.95
CA LEU A 167 -5.77 -1.62 10.30
C LEU A 167 -6.08 -2.06 11.74
N VAL A 168 -5.40 -3.09 12.25
CA VAL A 168 -5.51 -3.57 13.63
C VAL A 168 -4.83 -2.63 14.62
N ARG A 169 -3.74 -1.95 14.22
CA ARG A 169 -3.08 -0.93 15.06
C ARG A 169 -3.85 0.39 15.14
N LEU A 170 -4.54 0.81 14.07
CA LEU A 170 -5.30 2.07 14.05
C LEU A 170 -6.67 1.98 14.76
N CYS A 171 -7.25 0.78 14.87
CA CYS A 171 -8.50 0.56 15.59
C CYS A 171 -8.28 -0.59 16.59
N GLY A 172 -8.02 -0.26 17.86
CA GLY A 172 -7.80 -1.25 18.91
C GLY A 172 -8.88 -2.36 18.95
N PRO A 173 -8.57 -3.52 19.58
CA PRO A 173 -9.34 -4.76 19.44
C PRO A 173 -10.83 -4.64 19.84
N SER A 174 -11.18 -3.64 20.66
CA SER A 174 -12.54 -3.34 21.10
C SER A 174 -13.40 -2.60 20.06
N VAL A 175 -12.79 -1.87 19.11
CA VAL A 175 -13.52 -1.13 18.05
C VAL A 175 -13.84 -2.06 16.87
N LEU A 176 -13.00 -3.06 16.62
CA LEU A 176 -13.16 -4.05 15.56
C LEU A 176 -14.44 -4.89 15.72
N SER A 177 -14.82 -5.27 16.95
CA SER A 177 -16.08 -5.96 17.23
C SER A 177 -17.32 -5.11 16.95
N PHE A 178 -17.27 -3.81 17.24
CA PHE A 178 -18.40 -2.90 17.02
C PHE A 178 -18.56 -2.52 15.54
N LEU A 179 -17.44 -2.36 14.82
CA LEU A 179 -17.46 -2.09 13.38
C LEU A 179 -17.86 -3.33 12.58
N LEU A 180 -17.38 -4.54 12.92
CA LEU A 180 -17.80 -5.78 12.25
C LEU A 180 -19.29 -6.09 12.47
N MET A 181 -19.86 -5.79 13.65
CA MET A 181 -21.30 -5.97 13.89
C MET A 181 -22.19 -4.96 13.14
N ARG A 182 -21.69 -3.76 12.83
CA ARG A 182 -22.45 -2.78 12.02
C ARG A 182 -22.22 -2.94 10.51
N LEU A 183 -21.03 -3.36 10.09
CA LEU A 183 -20.71 -3.61 8.67
C LEU A 183 -21.31 -4.92 8.14
N THR A 184 -21.60 -5.92 8.99
CA THR A 184 -22.33 -7.12 8.55
C THR A 184 -23.77 -6.83 8.14
N ARG A 185 -24.40 -5.76 8.64
CA ARG A 185 -25.73 -5.31 8.14
C ARG A 185 -25.64 -4.39 6.92
N ALA A 186 -24.57 -3.62 6.76
CA ALA A 186 -24.41 -2.71 5.63
C ALA A 186 -23.83 -3.38 4.36
N CYS A 187 -22.92 -4.35 4.50
CA CYS A 187 -22.36 -5.07 3.35
C CYS A 187 -23.31 -6.11 2.75
N ILE A 188 -24.25 -6.67 3.53
CA ILE A 188 -25.30 -7.54 2.96
C ILE A 188 -26.34 -6.73 2.18
N ALA A 189 -26.57 -5.45 2.52
CA ALA A 189 -27.50 -4.61 1.78
C ALA A 189 -26.96 -4.15 0.40
N PHE A 190 -25.64 -4.05 0.23
CA PHE A 190 -25.04 -3.61 -1.04
C PHE A 190 -24.87 -4.74 -2.08
N LEU A 191 -24.90 -6.00 -1.65
CA LEU A 191 -24.82 -7.17 -2.54
C LEU A 191 -26.19 -7.67 -3.04
N VAL A 192 -27.30 -7.13 -2.53
CA VAL A 192 -28.67 -7.49 -2.99
C VAL A 192 -29.25 -6.49 -4.01
N PHE A 193 -28.62 -5.32 -4.24
CA PHE A 193 -29.16 -4.29 -5.14
C PHE A 193 -28.53 -4.22 -6.55
N CYS A 194 -27.72 -5.21 -6.94
CA CYS A 194 -27.12 -5.28 -8.29
C CYS A 194 -27.54 -6.52 -9.11
N VAL A 195 -28.62 -7.21 -8.71
CA VAL A 195 -29.29 -8.21 -9.56
C VAL A 195 -30.80 -8.01 -9.44
N GLU A 196 -31.31 -6.99 -10.13
CA GLU A 196 -32.53 -6.98 -10.96
C GLU A 196 -32.58 -5.70 -11.81
#